data_AF-A0A7W0RGE6-F1
#
_entry.id   AF-A0A7W0RGE6-F1
#
_cell.length_a   1.000
_cell.length_b   1.000
_cell.length_c   1.000
_cell.angle_alpha   90.00
_cell.angle_beta   90.00
_cell.angle_gamma   90.00
#
_symmetry.space_group_name_H-M   'P 1'
#
loop_
_entity.id
_entity.type
_entity.pdbx_description
1 polymer ?
#
loop_
_entity_poly.entity_id
_entity_poly.type
_entity_poly.pdbx_seq_one_letter_code
_entity_poly.pdbx_strand_id
1 'polypeptide(L)'
;MRRRGATPVLLAAAALGVGCGGESDSGGGGDDSKAAGSARLSMSDVPQGEWPLTVSEGEVRCEVRDGVEGVIFRTPDGKEYLVNETAQSRGLPGIDPIWKQDPEVPGTHVNIAPVLDRGLKLCE
;
A
#
# COMPACT_ATOMS: atom_id res chain seq x y z
N MET A 1 57.62 -3.81 -20.58
CA MET A 1 58.37 -2.76 -19.86
C MET A 1 57.65 -2.45 -18.54
N ARG A 2 58.44 -2.43 -17.46
CA ARG A 2 58.21 -1.82 -16.12
C ARG A 2 57.13 -2.42 -15.20
N ARG A 3 57.61 -3.40 -14.42
CA ARG A 3 57.16 -3.78 -13.07
C ARG A 3 57.32 -2.61 -12.08
N ARG A 4 56.35 -2.43 -11.19
CA ARG A 4 56.38 -1.71 -9.90
C ARG A 4 55.39 -2.49 -9.01
N GLY A 5 55.60 -2.86 -7.76
CA GLY A 5 56.68 -2.81 -6.78
C GLY A 5 56.19 -3.67 -5.59
N ALA A 6 57.10 -4.20 -4.77
CA ALA A 6 56.78 -4.89 -3.50
C ALA A 6 56.11 -3.91 -2.52
N THR A 7 55.34 -4.29 -1.49
CA THR A 7 55.77 -4.88 -0.19
C THR A 7 54.49 -5.16 0.68
N PRO A 8 54.54 -5.68 1.95
CA PRO A 8 54.31 -7.07 2.32
C PRO A 8 53.13 -7.35 3.30
N VAL A 9 52.65 -8.60 3.30
CA VAL A 9 52.52 -9.59 4.40
C VAL A 9 51.81 -9.25 5.73
N LEU A 10 51.01 -10.24 6.18
CA LEU A 10 50.40 -10.52 7.50
C LEU A 10 49.06 -9.82 7.78
N LEU A 11 48.04 -10.45 8.38
CA LEU A 11 48.02 -11.60 9.27
C LEU A 11 46.66 -12.32 9.11
N ALA A 12 46.70 -13.64 8.91
CA ALA A 12 45.52 -14.48 9.00
C ALA A 12 45.25 -14.83 10.47
N ALA A 13 44.02 -14.62 10.92
CA ALA A 13 43.51 -15.20 12.15
C ALA A 13 42.22 -15.96 11.80
N ALA A 14 42.31 -17.29 11.85
CA ALA A 14 41.18 -18.19 11.74
C ALA A 14 40.53 -18.35 13.12
N ALA A 15 39.21 -18.22 13.19
CA ALA A 15 38.41 -18.72 14.30
C ALA A 15 37.21 -19.47 13.73
N LEU A 16 37.09 -20.73 14.13
CA LEU A 16 36.03 -21.67 13.79
C LEU A 16 34.71 -21.25 14.45
N GLY A 17 33.66 -21.12 13.65
CA GLY A 17 32.29 -20.91 14.09
C GLY A 17 31.36 -21.89 13.40
N VAL A 18 30.57 -22.58 14.21
CA VAL A 18 29.56 -23.59 13.91
C VAL A 18 28.50 -23.06 12.93
N GLY A 19 28.00 -23.92 12.05
CA GLY A 19 27.21 -23.52 10.88
C GLY A 19 25.73 -23.17 11.13
N CYS A 20 25.05 -22.79 10.05
CA CYS A 20 23.66 -23.13 9.76
C CYS A 20 23.41 -22.90 8.27
N GLY A 21 22.87 -23.90 7.58
CA GLY A 21 22.25 -23.70 6.27
C GLY A 21 21.04 -22.78 6.41
N GLY A 22 20.78 -22.00 5.37
CA GLY A 22 19.67 -21.07 5.26
C GLY A 22 19.49 -20.64 3.82
N GLU A 23 18.82 -21.49 3.06
CA GLU A 23 18.04 -21.12 1.88
C GLU A 23 16.82 -20.34 2.40
N SER A 24 16.66 -19.08 1.99
CA SER A 24 15.47 -18.22 2.21
C SER A 24 15.79 -16.84 1.62
N ASP A 25 14.91 -16.13 0.94
CA ASP A 25 13.58 -16.41 0.42
C ASP A 25 13.27 -15.25 -0.52
N SER A 26 12.51 -15.52 -1.57
CA SER A 26 11.76 -14.46 -2.25
C SER A 26 10.65 -14.02 -1.31
N GLY A 27 10.68 -12.78 -0.83
CA GLY A 27 9.62 -12.27 0.04
C GLY A 27 9.65 -10.75 0.07
N GLY A 28 8.65 -10.14 -0.57
CA GLY A 28 8.49 -8.69 -0.65
C GLY A 28 8.41 -8.06 0.74
N GLY A 29 9.32 -7.13 1.02
CA GLY A 29 9.08 -6.04 1.94
C GLY A 29 8.76 -4.83 1.09
N GLY A 30 7.48 -4.48 0.99
CA GLY A 30 7.07 -3.23 0.39
C GLY A 30 7.77 -2.12 1.15
N ASP A 31 8.66 -1.42 0.45
CA ASP A 31 9.22 -0.17 0.95
C ASP A 31 8.04 0.70 1.38
N ASP A 32 8.02 1.05 2.66
CA ASP A 32 7.28 2.18 3.24
C ASP A 32 7.78 3.51 2.62
N SER A 33 7.81 3.59 1.30
CA SER A 33 7.74 4.84 0.56
C SER A 33 6.34 5.39 0.75
N LYS A 34 6.05 5.80 1.98
CA LYS A 34 4.96 6.68 2.36
C LYS A 34 5.14 7.95 1.54
N ALA A 35 4.58 7.96 0.33
CA ALA A 35 4.29 9.21 -0.34
C ALA A 35 3.36 9.96 0.61
N ALA A 36 3.76 11.15 1.04
CA ALA A 36 2.91 12.00 1.86
C ALA A 36 1.57 12.18 1.12
N GLY A 37 0.48 11.70 1.71
CA GLY A 37 -0.85 11.73 1.12
C GLY A 37 -1.36 10.41 0.50
N SER A 38 -0.59 9.31 0.46
CA SER A 38 -1.10 8.00 0.02
C SER A 38 -0.66 6.81 0.90
N ALA A 39 -1.44 5.73 0.85
CA ALA A 39 -1.16 4.47 1.53
C ALA A 39 -1.74 3.27 0.75
N ARG A 40 -1.08 2.12 0.82
CA ARG A 40 -1.67 0.85 0.38
C ARG A 40 -2.68 0.36 1.42
N LEU A 41 -3.77 -0.22 0.95
CA LEU A 41 -4.81 -0.86 1.77
C LEU A 41 -5.30 -2.13 1.08
N SER A 42 -5.53 -3.18 1.86
CA SER A 42 -5.87 -4.52 1.42
C SER A 42 -6.95 -5.14 2.30
N MET A 43 -7.61 -6.19 1.79
CA MET A 43 -8.58 -6.97 2.55
C MET A 43 -7.98 -7.62 3.81
N SER A 44 -6.67 -7.84 3.87
CA SER A 44 -5.98 -8.34 5.06
C SER A 44 -5.77 -7.28 6.16
N ASP A 45 -5.94 -6.00 5.84
CA ASP A 45 -5.80 -4.91 6.82
C ASP A 45 -7.06 -4.69 7.67
N VAL A 46 -8.15 -5.40 7.35
CA VAL A 46 -9.46 -5.28 8.03
C VAL A 46 -9.96 -6.65 8.51
N PRO A 47 -10.87 -6.71 9.50
CA PRO A 47 -11.45 -7.97 9.93
C PRO A 47 -12.11 -8.74 8.78
N GLN A 48 -12.12 -10.06 8.90
CA GLN A 48 -12.67 -10.94 7.86
C GLN A 48 -14.14 -10.60 7.60
N GLY A 49 -14.47 -10.34 6.33
CA GLY A 49 -15.83 -9.99 5.91
C GLY A 49 -16.14 -8.49 5.90
N GLU A 50 -15.30 -7.66 6.51
CA GLU A 50 -15.54 -6.21 6.59
C GLU A 50 -14.96 -5.43 5.41
N TRP A 51 -14.15 -6.07 4.56
CA TRP A 51 -13.58 -5.41 3.37
C TRP A 51 -14.67 -4.99 2.38
N PRO A 52 -14.87 -3.68 2.12
CA PRO A 52 -16.05 -3.19 1.42
C PRO A 52 -15.94 -3.21 -0.10
N LEU A 53 -14.76 -3.48 -0.67
CA LEU A 53 -14.52 -3.39 -2.11
C LEU A 53 -14.42 -4.76 -2.77
N THR A 54 -14.80 -4.86 -4.04
CA THR A 54 -14.74 -6.10 -4.83
C THR A 54 -13.31 -6.47 -5.23
N VAL A 55 -12.41 -5.49 -5.38
CA VAL A 55 -10.97 -5.71 -5.55
C VAL A 55 -10.31 -6.04 -4.21
N SER A 56 -9.27 -6.86 -4.18
CA SER A 56 -8.64 -7.31 -2.92
C SER A 56 -7.74 -6.28 -2.23
N GLU A 57 -7.27 -5.28 -2.97
CA GLU A 57 -6.37 -4.23 -2.48
C GLU A 57 -6.37 -3.01 -3.41
N GLY A 58 -5.71 -1.94 -2.98
CA GLY A 58 -5.42 -0.77 -3.80
C GLY A 58 -4.62 0.28 -3.02
N GLU A 59 -4.46 1.45 -3.64
CA GLU A 59 -3.85 2.62 -3.04
C GLU A 59 -4.95 3.63 -2.69
N VAL A 60 -5.01 4.05 -1.44
CA VAL A 60 -5.87 5.15 -0.99
C VAL A 60 -5.02 6.41 -0.86
N ARG A 61 -5.55 7.54 -1.33
CA ARG A 61 -4.89 8.84 -1.26
C ARG A 61 -5.86 9.94 -0.87
N CYS A 62 -5.36 10.93 -0.15
CA CYS A 62 -6.08 12.18 0.05
C CYS A 62 -5.54 13.24 -0.92
N GLU A 63 -6.45 13.98 -1.54
CA GLU A 63 -6.12 15.30 -2.05
C GLU A 63 -6.98 16.35 -1.36
N VAL A 64 -6.47 17.56 -1.22
CA VAL A 64 -7.22 18.73 -0.76
C VAL A 64 -7.27 19.74 -1.90
N ARG A 65 -8.47 20.18 -2.29
CA ARG A 65 -8.68 21.24 -3.30
C ARG A 65 -9.64 22.27 -2.74
N ASP A 66 -9.26 23.54 -2.75
CA ASP A 66 -10.07 24.65 -2.21
C ASP A 66 -10.56 24.41 -0.77
N GLY A 67 -9.73 23.78 0.06
CA GLY A 67 -10.06 23.41 1.44
C GLY A 67 -10.99 22.20 1.58
N VAL A 68 -11.31 21.51 0.48
CA VAL A 68 -12.16 20.32 0.46
C VAL A 68 -11.30 19.06 0.32
N GLU A 69 -11.35 18.23 1.34
CA GLU A 69 -10.75 16.89 1.37
C GLU A 69 -11.52 15.93 0.47
N GLY A 70 -10.78 15.12 -0.25
CA GLY A 70 -11.35 14.08 -1.09
C GLY A 70 -10.46 12.87 -1.11
N VAL A 71 -11.08 11.73 -0.83
CA VAL A 71 -10.42 10.44 -0.75
C VAL A 71 -10.60 9.72 -2.08
N ILE A 72 -9.48 9.33 -2.66
CA ILE A 72 -9.43 8.63 -3.94
C ILE A 72 -8.86 7.24 -3.68
N PHE A 73 -9.48 6.23 -4.27
CA PHE A 73 -8.99 4.85 -4.26
C PHE A 73 -8.56 4.47 -5.67
N ARG A 74 -7.31 4.02 -5.81
CA ARG A 74 -6.74 3.50 -7.05
C ARG A 74 -6.62 1.98 -6.99
N THR A 75 -7.27 1.30 -7.90
CA THR A 75 -7.24 -0.16 -8.02
C THR A 75 -5.90 -0.65 -8.62
N PRO A 76 -5.58 -1.96 -8.51
CA PRO A 76 -4.36 -2.52 -9.09
C PRO A 76 -4.28 -2.43 -10.62
N ASP A 77 -5.43 -2.38 -11.31
CA ASP A 77 -5.51 -2.13 -12.76
C ASP A 77 -5.42 -0.63 -13.12
N GLY A 78 -5.23 0.23 -12.12
CA GLY A 78 -4.95 1.66 -12.29
C GLY A 78 -6.17 2.56 -12.41
N LYS A 79 -7.39 2.04 -12.25
CA LYS A 79 -8.61 2.86 -12.22
C LYS A 79 -8.71 3.62 -10.91
N GLU A 80 -9.22 4.85 -10.98
CA GLU A 80 -9.40 5.70 -9.82
C GLU A 80 -10.89 5.99 -9.56
N TYR A 81 -11.26 5.97 -8.29
CA TYR A 81 -12.62 6.17 -7.82
C TYR A 81 -12.63 7.13 -6.63
N LEU A 82 -13.66 7.97 -6.57
CA LEU A 82 -13.95 8.78 -5.40
C LEU A 82 -14.61 7.95 -4.32
N VAL A 83 -14.00 7.90 -3.15
CA VAL A 83 -14.56 7.21 -1.98
C VAL A 83 -15.61 8.08 -1.29
N ASN A 84 -15.46 9.40 -1.34
CA ASN A 84 -16.43 10.36 -0.83
C ASN A 84 -16.95 11.32 -1.91
N GLU A 85 -18.21 11.71 -1.78
CA GLU A 85 -18.87 12.59 -2.75
C GLU A 85 -18.31 14.03 -2.76
N THR A 86 -17.63 14.46 -1.68
CA THR A 86 -17.01 15.79 -1.61
C THR A 86 -15.95 16.00 -2.69
N ALA A 87 -15.45 14.92 -3.28
CA ALA A 87 -14.45 14.94 -4.34
C ALA A 87 -15.03 14.97 -5.76
N GLN A 88 -16.36 15.02 -5.95
CA GLN A 88 -17.00 14.93 -7.28
C GLN A 88 -16.53 16.02 -8.27
N SER A 89 -16.08 17.17 -7.77
CA SER A 89 -15.47 18.23 -8.59
C SER A 89 -14.19 17.80 -9.33
N ARG A 90 -13.64 16.61 -9.04
CA ARG A 90 -12.40 16.09 -9.64
C ARG A 90 -12.60 15.31 -10.94
N GLY A 91 -13.84 15.10 -11.38
CA GLY A 91 -14.12 14.42 -12.65
C GLY A 91 -13.82 12.91 -12.63
N LEU A 92 -13.71 12.32 -11.44
CA LEU A 92 -13.55 10.89 -11.23
C LEU A 92 -14.92 10.24 -10.93
N PRO A 93 -15.14 8.98 -11.31
CA PRO A 93 -16.36 8.26 -10.95
C PRO A 93 -16.43 7.99 -9.44
N GLY A 94 -17.65 7.85 -8.90
CA GLY A 94 -17.85 7.33 -7.55
C GLY A 94 -17.45 5.86 -7.40
N ILE A 95 -17.24 5.41 -6.17
CA ILE A 95 -16.78 4.05 -5.83
C ILE A 95 -17.76 2.92 -6.18
N ASP A 96 -19.03 3.24 -6.48
CA ASP A 96 -20.13 2.28 -6.72
C ASP A 96 -19.77 1.08 -7.61
N PRO A 97 -19.01 1.22 -8.72
CA PRO A 97 -18.69 0.09 -9.59
C PRO A 97 -17.88 -1.02 -8.91
N ILE A 98 -17.19 -0.70 -7.82
CA ILE A 98 -16.37 -1.65 -7.05
C ILE A 98 -16.83 -1.77 -5.59
N TRP A 99 -17.94 -1.15 -5.20
CA TRP A 99 -18.48 -1.25 -3.85
C TRP A 99 -19.31 -2.53 -3.71
N LYS A 100 -18.93 -3.40 -2.77
CA LYS A 100 -19.66 -4.64 -2.51
C LYS A 100 -21.06 -4.34 -1.99
N GLN A 101 -22.04 -5.05 -2.55
CA GLN A 101 -23.37 -5.17 -1.97
C GLN A 101 -23.29 -5.89 -0.63
N ASP A 102 -24.09 -5.42 0.33
CA ASP A 102 -24.27 -6.08 1.61
C ASP A 102 -25.17 -7.32 1.43
N PRO A 103 -24.68 -8.54 1.71
CA PRO A 103 -25.48 -9.75 1.58
C PRO A 103 -26.56 -9.89 2.67
N GLU A 104 -26.42 -9.19 3.80
CA GLU A 104 -27.36 -9.21 4.91
C GLU A 104 -28.50 -8.21 4.72
N VAL A 105 -28.24 -7.10 4.02
CA VAL A 105 -29.21 -6.02 3.78
C VAL A 105 -29.34 -5.71 2.27
N PRO A 106 -30.31 -6.33 1.58
CA PRO A 106 -30.51 -6.13 0.14
C PRO A 106 -30.65 -4.67 -0.27
N GLY A 107 -29.96 -4.28 -1.34
CA GLY A 107 -30.00 -2.91 -1.88
C GLY A 107 -29.10 -1.92 -1.15
N THR A 108 -28.25 -2.39 -0.24
CA THR A 108 -27.24 -1.56 0.44
C THR A 108 -25.83 -2.08 0.18
N HIS A 109 -24.83 -1.31 0.58
CA HIS A 109 -23.43 -1.67 0.43
C HIS A 109 -22.76 -1.91 1.78
N VAL A 110 -21.71 -2.74 1.79
CA VAL A 110 -20.86 -2.98 2.97
C VAL A 110 -20.26 -1.66 3.45
N ASN A 111 -20.14 -1.46 4.76
CA ASN A 111 -19.65 -0.21 5.33
C ASN A 111 -18.29 0.23 4.76
N ILE A 112 -18.25 1.41 4.11
CA ILE A 112 -17.05 1.97 3.46
C ILE A 112 -16.03 2.58 4.44
N ALA A 113 -16.40 2.77 5.71
CA ALA A 113 -15.61 3.46 6.72
C ALA A 113 -14.12 3.01 6.79
N PRO A 114 -13.77 1.71 6.69
CA PRO A 114 -12.36 1.31 6.76
C PRO A 114 -11.47 1.95 5.67
N VAL A 115 -12.03 2.16 4.47
CA VAL A 115 -11.32 2.81 3.35
C VAL A 115 -11.35 4.33 3.50
N LEU A 116 -12.52 4.88 3.83
CA LEU A 116 -12.71 6.33 3.98
C LEU A 116 -11.85 6.91 5.12
N ASP A 117 -11.89 6.30 6.30
CA ASP A 117 -11.15 6.74 7.48
C ASP A 117 -9.64 6.66 7.25
N ARG A 118 -9.19 5.61 6.55
CA ARG A 118 -7.78 5.49 6.17
C ARG A 118 -7.36 6.63 5.24
N GLY A 119 -8.21 6.98 4.28
CA GLY A 119 -7.97 8.08 3.37
C GLY A 119 -7.95 9.45 4.03
N LEU A 120 -8.94 9.74 4.89
CA LEU A 120 -9.03 11.03 5.58
C LEU A 120 -7.84 11.29 6.52
N LYS A 121 -7.31 10.25 7.17
CA LYS A 121 -6.07 10.33 7.96
C LYS A 121 -4.83 10.73 7.15
N LEU A 122 -4.89 10.67 5.82
CA LEU A 122 -3.81 11.10 4.93
C LEU A 122 -3.93 12.57 4.53
N CYS A 123 -5.01 13.25 4.92
CA CYS A 123 -5.22 14.68 4.69
C CYS A 123 -4.55 15.57 5.76
N GLU A 124 -4.04 14.96 6.83
CA GLU A 124 -3.39 15.62 7.98
C GLU A 124 -1.89 15.91 7.75
#